data_AF-A0A6G8S3Y4-F1
#
_entry.id   AF-A0A6G8S3Y4-F1
#
_cell.length_a   1.000
_cell.length_b   1.000
_cell.length_c   1.000
_cell.angle_alpha   90.00
_cell.angle_beta   90.00
_cell.angle_gamma   90.00
#
_symmetry.space_group_name_H-M   'P 1'
#
loop_
_entity.id
_entity.type
_entity.pdbx_description
1 polymer ?
#
loop_
_entity_poly.entity_id
_entity_poly.type
_entity_poly.pdbx_seq_one_letter_code
_entity_poly.pdbx_strand_id
1 'polypeptide(L)' 'MKIKPCPDNKAEPGDRDEYTIETNKIIGYDRDTGEQLSKLFIVVERNTNKLVTAFPIK' A
#
# COMPACT_ATOMS: atom_id res chain seq x y z
N MET A 1 31.89 -14.26 -26.84
CA MET A 1 31.48 -14.50 -25.44
C MET A 1 30.08 -13.95 -25.26
N LYS A 2 29.08 -14.79 -24.95
CA LYS A 2 27.73 -14.31 -24.63
C LYS A 2 27.81 -13.64 -23.26
N ILE A 3 27.76 -12.31 -23.23
CA ILE A 3 27.60 -11.55 -22.00
C ILE A 3 26.25 -11.97 -21.44
N LYS A 4 26.24 -12.78 -20.38
CA LYS A 4 25.01 -13.02 -19.62
C LYS A 4 24.52 -11.64 -19.18
N PRO A 5 23.27 -11.25 -19.47
CA PRO A 5 22.76 -10.04 -18.86
C PRO A 5 22.83 -10.27 -17.36
N CYS A 6 23.51 -9.38 -16.64
CA CYS A 6 23.30 -9.26 -15.21
C CYS A 6 21.77 -9.19 -15.00
N PRO A 7 21.22 -9.81 -13.95
CA PRO A 7 19.87 -9.47 -13.54
C PRO A 7 19.94 -8.02 -13.07
N ASP A 8 19.77 -7.12 -14.03
CA ASP A 8 19.31 -5.76 -13.84
C ASP A 8 18.02 -5.96 -13.05
N ASN A 9 18.11 -5.88 -11.72
CA ASN A 9 16.98 -5.63 -10.85
C ASN A 9 16.46 -4.24 -11.21
N LYS A 10 15.87 -4.13 -12.40
CA LYS A 10 14.92 -3.10 -12.73
C LYS A 10 13.72 -3.43 -11.85
N ALA A 11 13.73 -2.91 -10.63
CA ALA A 11 12.48 -2.58 -9.98
C ALA A 11 11.73 -1.72 -11.01
N GLU A 12 10.66 -2.26 -11.56
CA GLU A 12 9.86 -1.53 -12.52
C GLU A 12 9.38 -0.26 -11.80
N PRO A 13 9.44 0.94 -12.41
CA PRO A 13 8.84 2.13 -11.83
C PRO A 13 7.32 1.89 -11.80
N GLY A 14 6.82 1.30 -10.72
CA GLY A 14 5.48 0.72 -10.70
C GLY A 14 5.27 -0.39 -9.67
N ASP A 15 6.31 -0.98 -9.10
CA ASP A 15 6.12 -1.92 -7.99
C ASP A 15 5.59 -1.17 -6.76
N ARG A 16 4.36 -1.48 -6.37
CA ARG A 16 3.70 -0.95 -5.17
C ARG A 16 3.53 -2.08 -4.18
N ASP A 17 3.70 -1.78 -2.91
CA ASP A 17 3.38 -2.70 -1.82
C ASP A 17 2.08 -2.26 -1.15
N GLU A 18 1.24 -3.24 -0.86
CA GLU A 18 -0.08 -3.05 -0.27
C GLU A 18 -0.08 -3.57 1.16
N TYR A 19 -0.61 -2.77 2.09
CA TYR A 19 -0.71 -3.15 3.49
C TYR A 19 -2.09 -2.84 4.04
N THR A 20 -2.59 -3.74 4.87
CA THR A 20 -3.77 -3.50 5.70
C THR A 20 -3.31 -3.25 7.13
N ILE A 21 -3.65 -2.08 7.65
CA ILE A 21 -3.31 -1.67 9.01
C ILE A 21 -4.61 -1.63 9.81
N GLU A 22 -4.66 -2.39 10.89
CA GLU A 22 -5.69 -2.23 11.90
C GLU A 22 -5.23 -1.21 12.95
N THR A 23 -6.08 -0.24 13.25
CA THR A 23 -5.76 0.83 14.20
C THR A 23 -6.63 0.67 15.45
N ASN A 24 -6.04 0.92 16.62
CA ASN A 24 -6.78 0.92 17.89
C ASN A 24 -7.65 2.18 18.09
N LYS A 25 -7.86 2.97 17.03
CA LYS A 25 -8.63 4.23 17.05
C LYS A 25 -9.62 4.24 15.89
N ILE A 26 -10.71 4.98 16.07
CA ILE A 26 -11.68 5.19 14.99
C ILE A 26 -11.06 6.21 14.02
N ILE A 27 -10.93 5.81 12.75
CA ILE A 27 -10.42 6.67 11.67
C ILE A 27 -11.55 7.33 10.89
N GLY A 28 -12.77 6.80 10.97
CA GLY A 28 -13.94 7.37 10.33
C GLY A 28 -15.18 6.50 10.51
N TYR A 29 -16.24 6.87 9.80
CA TYR A 29 -17.49 6.12 9.75
C TYR A 29 -17.88 5.87 8.30
N ASP A 30 -18.41 4.68 8.04
CA ASP A 30 -19.08 4.39 6.77
C ASP A 30 -20.29 5.31 6.62
N ARG A 31 -20.42 5.96 5.46
CA ARG A 31 -21.47 6.96 5.24
C ARG A 31 -22.87 6.33 5.15
N ASP A 32 -22.95 5.12 4.64
CA ASP A 32 -24.21 4.44 4.35
C ASP A 32 -24.69 3.60 5.53
N THR A 33 -23.77 2.95 6.25
CA THR A 33 -24.09 2.07 7.39
C THR A 33 -23.84 2.72 8.75
N GLY A 34 -23.03 3.78 8.83
CA GLY A 34 -22.62 4.41 10.08
C GLY A 34 -21.61 3.58 10.88
N GLU A 35 -21.07 2.50 10.30
CA GLU A 35 -20.12 1.61 10.97
C GLU A 35 -18.79 2.31 11.24
N GLN A 36 -18.18 2.00 12.38
CA GLN A 36 -16.85 2.50 12.72
C GLN A 36 -15.80 1.84 11.82
N LEU A 37 -15.03 2.66 11.13
CA LEU A 37 -13.87 2.22 10.37
C LEU A 37 -12.65 2.37 11.27
N SER A 38 -11.92 1.27 11.45
CA SER A 38 -10.67 1.21 12.21
C SER A 38 -9.53 0.59 11.39
N LYS A 39 -9.80 0.13 10.17
CA LYS A 39 -8.81 -0.48 9.28
C LYS A 39 -8.51 0.45 8.11
N LEU A 40 -7.24 0.51 7.74
CA LEU A 40 -6.73 1.33 6.66
C LEU A 40 -6.05 0.43 5.63
N PHE A 41 -6.42 0.59 4.38
CA PHE A 41 -5.65 0.05 3.27
C PHE A 41 -4.67 1.12 2.80
N ILE A 42 -3.39 0.78 2.75
CA ILE A 42 -2.33 1.68 2.31
C ILE A 42 -1.55 1.07 1.16
N VAL A 43 -1.14 1.92 0.23
CA VAL A 43 -0.29 1.55 -0.89
C VAL A 43 0.95 2.43 -0.85
N VAL A 44 2.12 1.79 -0.80
CA VAL A 44 3.42 2.44 -0.69
C VAL A 44 4.23 2.11 -1.94
N GLU A 45 5.04 3.05 -2.42
CA GLU A 45 5.98 2.78 -3.52
C GLU A 45 7.10 1.86 -2.99
N ARG A 46 7.26 0.69 -3.60
CA ARG A 46 8.16 -0.38 -3.13
C ARG A 46 9.58 0.15 -2.96
N ASN A 47 10.25 -0.28 -1.90
CA ASN A 47 11.59 0.19 -1.49
C ASN A 47 11.66 1.68 -1.12
N THR A 48 10.53 2.35 -0.89
CA THR A 48 10.48 3.73 -0.40
C THR A 48 9.52 3.84 0.78
N ASN A 49 9.60 4.95 1.51
CA ASN A 49 8.60 5.31 2.53
C ASN A 49 7.52 6.24 1.96
N LYS A 50 7.35 6.29 0.64
CA LYS A 50 6.44 7.22 -0.01
C LYS A 50 5.05 6.59 -0.14
N LEU A 51 4.10 7.17 0.57
CA LEU A 51 2.69 6.81 0.47
C LEU A 51 2.16 7.22 -0.90
N VAL A 52 1.56 6.27 -1.62
CA VAL A 52 0.88 6.52 -2.90
C VAL A 52 -0.59 6.85 -2.66
N THR A 53 -1.28 6.03 -1.86
CA THR A 53 -2.67 6.26 -1.46
C THR A 53 -2.99 5.55 -0.16
N ALA A 54 -4.01 6.03 0.54
CA ALA A 54 -4.57 5.41 1.73
C ALA A 54 -6.07 5.67 1.79
N PHE A 55 -6.85 4.64 2.14
CA PHE A 55 -8.28 4.79 2.36
C PHE A 55 -8.79 3.82 3.44
N PRO A 56 -9.84 4.22 4.17
CA PRO A 56 -10.43 3.35 5.19
C PRO A 56 -11.15 2.17 4.55
N ILE A 57 -11.08 1.02 5.20
CA ILE A 57 -11.78 -0.21 4.82
C ILE A 57 -12.53 -0.78 6.03
N LYS A 58 -13.50 -1.67 5.76
CA LYS A 58 -14.26 -2.40 6.78
C LYS A 58 -13.46 -3.56 7.38
#